data_AF-A0A6A4K3U7-F1
#
_entry.id   AF-A0A6A4K3U7-F1
#
_cell.length_a   1.000
_cell.length_b   1.000
_cell.length_c   1.000
_cell.angle_alpha   90.00
_cell.angle_beta   90.00
_cell.angle_gamma   90.00
#
_symmetry.space_group_name_H-M   'P 1'
#
loop_
_entity.id
_entity.type
_entity.pdbx_description
1 polymer ?
#
loop_
_entity_poly.entity_id
_entity_poly.type
_entity_poly.pdbx_seq_one_letter_code
_entity_poly.pdbx_strand_id
1 'polypeptide(L)'
;MDLEHISTSHDLVALSGNTLNIEKNSLLQSSLTVLLNDNHFRKVYFWGKIFGLDADYYVAFGYHKDLLRKPIYYYSKNAIDWVMLPKPTKTDYFLCQIITTRFMGDPALQTNVVDDKPTEENPIPKEPLKVEERNLYWRKHPTYILKEEDRIAATVKLINKQGIVVPRGALYKQPNGDIVHNESWYGMNFEDSKLLTSYFHFRKPENRWDDNVTKKINYNYAYDFMDPIDGDIPLHFAWSCQVVNTNRTAILRSLTWPGAISYNILESPVWGFLYFGPAKKNIDIPFMI
;
A
#
# COMPACT_ATOMS: atom_id res chain seq x y z
N MET A 1 -10.62 -0.64 -2.19
CA MET A 1 -12.03 -1.08 -2.31
C MET A 1 -12.82 0.02 -2.98
N ASP A 2 -13.41 -0.22 -4.15
CA ASP A 2 -14.22 0.79 -4.86
C ASP A 2 -15.50 1.08 -4.07
N LEU A 3 -15.91 2.34 -4.02
CA LEU A 3 -17.17 2.76 -3.38
C LEU A 3 -18.38 2.05 -3.98
N GLU A 4 -18.40 1.84 -5.30
CA GLU A 4 -19.49 1.17 -6.01
C GLU A 4 -19.67 -0.30 -5.59
N HIS A 5 -18.58 -0.96 -5.17
CA HIS A 5 -18.54 -2.37 -4.83
C HIS A 5 -18.16 -2.61 -3.37
N ILE A 6 -18.34 -1.61 -2.51
CA ILE A 6 -17.84 -1.63 -1.13
C ILE A 6 -18.40 -2.81 -0.33
N SER A 7 -19.70 -3.11 -0.48
CA SER A 7 -20.37 -4.21 0.24
C SER A 7 -19.83 -5.58 -0.18
N THR A 8 -19.81 -5.86 -1.49
CA THR A 8 -19.27 -7.12 -2.02
C THR A 8 -17.81 -7.30 -1.64
N SER A 9 -17.04 -6.21 -1.71
CA SER A 9 -15.62 -6.23 -1.39
C SER A 9 -15.35 -6.47 0.09
N HIS A 10 -16.23 -5.98 0.97
CA HIS A 10 -16.14 -6.24 2.41
C HIS A 10 -16.30 -7.74 2.71
N ASP A 11 -17.29 -8.40 2.10
CA ASP A 11 -17.50 -9.86 2.24
C ASP A 11 -16.29 -10.66 1.76
N LEU A 12 -15.66 -10.25 0.65
CA LEU A 12 -14.47 -10.91 0.12
C LEU A 12 -13.26 -10.75 1.04
N VAL A 13 -13.09 -9.58 1.65
CA VAL A 13 -11.98 -9.32 2.57
C VAL A 13 -12.22 -10.00 3.93
N ALA A 14 -13.47 -10.28 4.30
CA ALA A 14 -13.81 -11.07 5.49
C ALA A 14 -13.17 -12.47 5.47
N LEU A 15 -12.99 -13.06 4.28
CA LEU A 15 -12.28 -14.34 4.11
C LEU A 15 -10.81 -14.28 4.56
N SER A 16 -10.24 -13.09 4.68
CA SER A 16 -8.88 -12.87 5.17
C SER A 16 -8.83 -12.47 6.65
N GLY A 17 -9.95 -12.56 7.38
CA GLY A 17 -10.03 -12.26 8.82
C GLY A 17 -10.12 -10.78 9.16
N ASN A 18 -10.18 -9.90 8.16
CA ASN A 18 -10.32 -8.47 8.35
C ASN A 18 -11.75 -8.04 8.00
N THR A 19 -12.49 -7.57 9.00
CA THR A 19 -13.87 -7.10 8.83
C THR A 19 -14.09 -5.74 9.47
N LEU A 20 -15.05 -5.00 8.93
CA LEU A 20 -15.60 -3.80 9.53
C LEU A 20 -16.98 -4.12 10.12
N ASN A 21 -17.34 -3.46 11.22
CA ASN A 21 -18.71 -3.49 11.73
C ASN A 21 -19.68 -2.96 10.65
N ILE A 22 -20.90 -3.51 10.61
CA ILE A 22 -21.96 -3.13 9.65
C ILE A 22 -22.28 -1.64 9.75
N GLU A 23 -22.36 -1.10 10.97
CA GLU A 23 -22.57 0.33 11.21
C GLU A 23 -21.44 1.17 10.61
N LYS A 24 -20.18 0.77 10.84
CA LYS A 24 -19.01 1.46 10.29
C LYS A 24 -18.96 1.35 8.77
N ASN A 25 -19.35 0.22 8.20
CA ASN A 25 -19.40 0.03 6.76
C ASN A 25 -20.44 0.97 6.11
N SER A 26 -21.62 1.06 6.71
CA SER A 26 -22.68 1.97 6.27
C SER A 26 -22.25 3.44 6.38
N LEU A 27 -21.60 3.80 7.50
CA LEU A 27 -21.06 5.13 7.74
C LEU A 27 -19.98 5.50 6.72
N LEU A 28 -19.04 4.59 6.44
CA LEU A 28 -18.00 4.76 5.43
C LEU A 28 -18.61 4.95 4.05
N GLN A 29 -19.62 4.16 3.69
CA GLN A 29 -20.28 4.31 2.40
C GLN A 29 -20.89 5.71 2.26
N SER A 30 -21.62 6.19 3.28
CA SER A 30 -22.19 7.54 3.27
C SER A 30 -21.12 8.64 3.22
N SER A 31 -20.08 8.56 4.07
CA SER A 31 -19.05 9.60 4.17
C SER A 31 -18.18 9.66 2.91
N LEU A 32 -17.89 8.52 2.29
CA LEU A 32 -17.14 8.47 1.02
C LEU A 32 -17.97 9.00 -0.15
N THR A 33 -19.31 8.82 -0.14
CA THR A 33 -20.19 9.46 -1.13
C THR A 33 -20.16 10.98 -1.00
N VAL A 34 -20.15 11.51 0.22
CA VAL A 34 -19.97 12.96 0.45
C VAL A 34 -18.61 13.41 -0.07
N LEU A 35 -17.52 12.69 0.27
CA LEU A 35 -16.16 13.01 -0.19
C LEU A 35 -16.04 13.01 -1.73
N LEU A 36 -16.70 12.08 -2.41
CA LEU A 36 -16.76 11.98 -3.87
C LEU A 36 -17.40 13.24 -4.48
N ASN A 37 -18.55 13.65 -3.95
CA ASN A 37 -19.33 14.78 -4.46
C ASN A 37 -18.64 16.12 -4.18
N ASP A 38 -18.17 16.35 -2.97
CA ASP A 38 -17.58 17.62 -2.53
C ASP A 38 -16.30 17.97 -3.29
N ASN A 39 -15.49 16.96 -3.62
CA ASN A 39 -14.23 17.15 -4.33
C ASN A 39 -14.35 16.92 -5.84
N HIS A 40 -15.53 16.54 -6.36
CA HIS A 40 -15.71 16.17 -7.77
C HIS A 40 -14.69 15.12 -8.26
N PHE A 41 -14.47 14.07 -7.47
CA PHE A 41 -13.65 12.94 -7.90
C PHE A 41 -14.37 12.11 -8.95
N ARG A 42 -13.62 11.43 -9.82
CA ARG A 42 -14.20 10.45 -10.76
C ARG A 42 -14.65 9.21 -10.02
N LYS A 43 -13.80 8.71 -9.12
CA LYS A 43 -14.09 7.60 -8.21
C LYS A 43 -13.32 7.80 -6.90
N VAL A 44 -13.86 7.24 -5.83
CA VAL A 44 -13.26 7.23 -4.49
C VAL A 44 -13.08 5.79 -4.04
N TYR A 45 -11.94 5.51 -3.44
CA TYR A 45 -11.59 4.21 -2.92
C TYR A 45 -11.37 4.28 -1.42
N PHE A 46 -11.96 3.33 -0.71
CA PHE A 46 -11.50 3.02 0.62
C PHE A 46 -10.17 2.26 0.52
N TRP A 47 -9.10 2.85 1.07
CA TRP A 47 -7.75 2.28 1.02
C TRP A 47 -7.57 1.22 2.10
N GLY A 48 -8.09 1.49 3.30
CA GLY A 48 -7.91 0.61 4.43
C GLY A 48 -7.89 1.30 5.78
N LYS A 49 -7.43 0.55 6.78
CA LYS A 49 -7.38 0.92 8.18
C LYS A 49 -5.98 0.63 8.74
N ILE A 50 -5.34 1.64 9.32
CA ILE A 50 -4.09 1.53 10.06
C ILE A 50 -4.42 1.46 11.55
N PHE A 51 -3.88 0.45 12.24
CA PHE A 51 -4.12 0.24 13.66
C PHE A 51 -3.22 1.14 14.50
N GLY A 52 -3.85 1.95 15.36
CA GLY A 52 -3.17 2.69 16.41
C GLY A 52 -3.35 2.04 17.78
N LEU A 53 -2.69 2.58 18.79
CA LEU A 53 -2.84 2.13 20.17
C LEU A 53 -4.11 2.73 20.81
N ASP A 54 -4.30 4.05 20.68
CA ASP A 54 -5.45 4.75 21.25
C ASP A 54 -6.58 4.91 20.23
N ALA A 55 -6.22 5.24 18.97
CA ALA A 55 -7.18 5.41 17.89
C ALA A 55 -6.65 4.90 16.55
N ASP A 56 -7.55 4.33 15.74
CA ASP A 56 -7.24 3.84 14.40
C ASP A 56 -7.39 4.94 13.34
N TYR A 57 -6.65 4.81 12.25
CA TYR A 57 -6.77 5.69 11.09
C TYR A 57 -7.43 4.96 9.92
N TYR A 58 -8.50 5.53 9.41
CA TYR A 58 -9.14 5.12 8.15
C TYR A 58 -8.54 5.97 7.04
N VAL A 59 -8.18 5.35 5.92
CA VAL A 59 -7.59 6.04 4.77
C VAL A 59 -8.47 5.80 3.55
N ALA A 60 -8.67 6.85 2.79
CA ALA A 60 -9.35 6.83 1.50
C ALA A 60 -8.54 7.62 0.48
N PHE A 61 -8.78 7.38 -0.80
CA PHE A 61 -8.20 8.22 -1.85
C PHE A 61 -9.16 8.41 -3.00
N GLY A 62 -9.05 9.56 -3.64
CA GLY A 62 -9.80 9.93 -4.84
C GLY A 62 -8.86 10.40 -5.93
N TYR A 63 -9.35 10.39 -7.17
CA TYR A 63 -8.64 10.92 -8.33
C TYR A 63 -9.62 11.54 -9.31
N HIS A 64 -9.14 12.47 -10.15
CA HIS A 64 -9.98 13.12 -11.17
C HIS A 64 -9.80 12.48 -12.55
N LYS A 65 -8.58 12.55 -13.11
CA LYS A 65 -8.29 12.05 -14.46
C LYS A 65 -7.49 10.76 -14.44
N ASP A 66 -6.30 10.82 -13.85
CA ASP A 66 -5.34 9.72 -13.82
C ASP A 66 -5.29 9.08 -12.42
N LEU A 67 -5.43 7.76 -12.39
CA LEU A 67 -5.48 6.95 -11.17
C LEU A 67 -4.13 6.85 -10.42
N LEU A 68 -3.00 6.80 -11.13
CA LEU A 68 -1.67 6.58 -10.53
C LEU A 68 -0.82 7.86 -10.41
N ARG A 69 -1.05 8.87 -11.26
CA ARG A 69 -0.20 10.08 -11.29
C ARG A 69 -0.47 11.06 -10.16
N LYS A 70 -1.74 11.36 -9.89
CA LYS A 70 -2.13 12.38 -8.89
C LYS A 70 -3.33 11.95 -8.01
N PRO A 71 -3.34 10.73 -7.43
CA PRO A 71 -4.32 10.39 -6.41
C PRO A 71 -4.13 11.26 -5.15
N ILE A 72 -5.22 11.79 -4.64
CA ILE A 72 -5.29 12.58 -3.40
C ILE A 72 -5.76 11.65 -2.29
N TYR A 73 -4.99 11.59 -1.21
CA TYR A 73 -5.28 10.72 -0.08
C TYR A 73 -5.83 11.53 1.07
N TYR A 74 -6.76 10.92 1.80
CA TYR A 74 -7.40 11.46 2.99
C TYR A 74 -7.30 10.44 4.11
N TYR A 75 -7.20 10.92 5.34
CA TYR A 75 -7.33 10.11 6.53
C TYR A 75 -8.49 10.60 7.40
N SER A 76 -9.01 9.71 8.23
CA SER A 76 -10.06 9.99 9.20
C SER A 76 -9.84 9.14 10.46
N LYS A 77 -10.23 9.67 11.62
CA LYS A 77 -10.24 8.91 12.89
C LYS A 77 -11.62 8.33 13.22
N ASN A 78 -12.67 8.99 12.74
CA ASN A 78 -14.08 8.63 13.01
C ASN A 78 -14.81 8.05 11.79
N ALA A 79 -14.14 7.97 10.62
CA ALA A 79 -14.73 7.53 9.34
C ALA A 79 -15.85 8.46 8.81
N ILE A 80 -15.92 9.69 9.30
CA ILE A 80 -16.88 10.73 8.88
C ILE A 80 -16.12 11.93 8.34
N ASP A 81 -15.23 12.50 9.16
CA ASP A 81 -14.47 13.69 8.82
C ASP A 81 -13.17 13.29 8.17
N TRP A 82 -13.00 13.68 6.90
CA TRP A 82 -11.86 13.33 6.08
C TRP A 82 -10.91 14.51 5.94
N VAL A 83 -9.67 14.34 6.39
CA VAL A 83 -8.60 15.33 6.32
C VAL A 83 -7.59 14.90 5.25
N MET A 84 -7.17 15.83 4.41
CA MET A 84 -6.19 15.55 3.35
C MET A 84 -4.83 15.18 3.95
N LEU A 85 -4.23 14.09 3.49
CA LEU A 85 -2.87 13.72 3.90
C LEU A 85 -1.83 14.66 3.27
N PRO A 86 -0.80 15.08 4.02
CA PRO A 86 0.30 15.86 3.47
C PRO A 86 1.10 15.04 2.46
N LYS A 87 1.88 15.72 1.61
CA LYS A 87 2.79 15.06 0.69
C LYS A 87 4.10 14.74 1.43
N PRO A 88 4.43 13.46 1.63
CA PRO A 88 5.64 13.10 2.36
C PRO A 88 6.89 13.49 1.58
N THR A 89 7.87 14.01 2.29
CA THR A 89 9.19 14.35 1.78
C THR A 89 10.09 13.11 1.71
N LYS A 90 11.24 13.22 1.03
CA LYS A 90 12.21 12.11 0.92
C LYS A 90 12.75 11.65 2.29
N THR A 91 12.91 12.57 3.24
CA THR A 91 13.33 12.28 4.60
C THR A 91 12.27 11.46 5.34
N ASP A 92 10.99 11.80 5.18
CA ASP A 92 9.90 11.11 5.88
C ASP A 92 9.83 9.63 5.48
N TYR A 93 10.05 9.32 4.20
CA TYR A 93 10.14 7.92 3.73
C TYR A 93 11.26 7.13 4.39
N PHE A 94 12.38 7.78 4.68
CA PHE A 94 13.52 7.15 5.31
C PHE A 94 13.29 6.97 6.82
N LEU A 95 12.86 8.05 7.50
CA LEU A 95 12.57 8.03 8.93
C LEU A 95 11.46 7.02 9.27
N CYS A 96 10.42 6.95 8.43
CA CYS A 96 9.33 6.00 8.59
C CYS A 96 9.79 4.53 8.58
N GLN A 97 10.86 4.19 7.86
CA GLN A 97 11.38 2.82 7.79
C GLN A 97 12.22 2.45 9.02
N ILE A 98 12.77 3.44 9.71
CA ILE A 98 13.58 3.24 10.93
C ILE A 98 12.69 3.13 12.16
N ILE A 99 11.58 3.87 12.21
CA ILE A 99 10.69 3.86 13.36
C ILE A 99 10.07 2.47 13.56
N THR A 100 10.31 1.89 14.73
CA THR A 100 9.78 0.58 15.14
C THR A 100 8.51 0.68 16.00
N THR A 101 8.18 1.88 16.51
CA THR A 101 7.03 2.13 17.37
C THR A 101 5.71 2.00 16.61
N ARG A 102 4.60 1.70 17.30
CA ARG A 102 3.27 1.72 16.68
C ARG A 102 2.74 3.14 16.54
N PHE A 103 1.69 3.31 15.75
CA PHE A 103 0.92 4.55 15.71
C PHE A 103 0.15 4.74 17.02
N MET A 104 0.07 5.96 17.53
CA MET A 104 -0.66 6.24 18.76
C MET A 104 -2.14 6.56 18.45
N GLY A 105 -2.43 7.25 17.36
CA GLY A 105 -3.78 7.74 17.06
C GLY A 105 -3.93 9.26 17.21
N ASP A 106 -2.83 9.97 17.46
CA ASP A 106 -2.78 11.43 17.45
C ASP A 106 -1.94 11.95 16.26
N PRO A 107 -2.56 12.58 15.24
CA PRO A 107 -1.85 13.18 14.12
C PRO A 107 -0.81 14.23 14.52
N ALA A 108 -1.01 14.93 15.65
CA ALA A 108 -0.13 15.99 16.12
C ALA A 108 1.12 15.47 16.85
N LEU A 109 1.16 14.17 17.20
CA LEU A 109 2.27 13.58 17.92
C LEU A 109 3.57 13.70 17.12
N GLN A 110 4.63 14.11 17.80
CA GLN A 110 5.97 14.19 17.24
C GLN A 110 6.85 13.10 17.86
N THR A 111 7.45 12.28 17.01
CA THR A 111 8.39 11.24 17.44
C THR A 111 9.81 11.67 17.09
N ASN A 112 10.70 11.60 18.09
CA ASN A 112 12.13 11.74 17.88
C ASN A 112 12.67 10.43 17.31
N VAL A 113 13.27 10.51 16.12
CA VAL A 113 13.86 9.39 15.39
C VAL A 113 15.35 9.56 15.38
N VAL A 114 16.05 8.57 15.91
CA VAL A 114 17.51 8.52 15.90
C VAL A 114 17.94 7.72 14.68
N ASP A 115 18.79 8.31 13.83
CA ASP A 115 19.41 7.58 12.71
C ASP A 115 20.74 6.98 13.16
N ASP A 116 20.76 5.65 13.30
CA ASP A 116 21.94 4.89 13.74
C ASP A 116 23.00 4.75 12.63
N LYS A 117 22.76 5.28 11.43
CA LYS A 117 23.77 5.22 10.36
C LYS A 117 25.05 5.96 10.75
N PRO A 118 26.23 5.34 10.59
CA PRO A 118 27.50 6.02 10.77
C PRO A 118 27.60 7.11 9.69
N THR A 119 27.55 8.37 10.12
CA THR A 119 27.81 9.54 9.26
C THR A 119 29.32 9.80 9.24
N GLU A 120 29.84 10.49 8.23
CA GLU A 120 31.28 10.83 8.13
C GLU A 120 31.82 11.53 9.40
N GLU A 121 30.96 12.22 10.15
CA GLU A 121 31.28 12.85 11.43
C GLU A 121 31.43 11.87 12.61
N ASN A 122 30.92 10.63 12.49
CA ASN A 122 31.04 9.56 13.49
C ASN A 122 31.43 8.22 12.82
N PRO A 123 32.71 8.06 12.41
CA PRO A 123 33.20 6.83 11.78
C PRO A 123 33.39 5.73 12.83
N ILE A 124 32.87 4.53 12.56
CA ILE A 124 32.96 3.36 13.45
C ILE A 124 34.42 3.22 13.95
N PRO A 125 34.67 3.23 15.27
CA PRO A 125 36.01 3.11 15.81
C PRO A 125 36.62 1.78 15.37
N LYS A 126 37.82 1.81 14.77
CA LYS A 126 38.54 0.61 14.33
C LYS A 126 39.03 -0.26 15.49
N GLU A 127 39.06 0.31 16.70
CA GLU A 127 39.48 -0.34 17.94
C GLU A 127 38.36 -0.30 18.98
N PRO A 128 38.28 -1.29 19.89
CA PRO A 128 37.26 -1.30 20.93
C PRO A 128 37.43 -0.08 21.86
N LEU A 129 36.42 0.80 21.89
CA LEU A 129 36.37 1.96 22.77
C LEU A 129 36.46 1.54 24.24
N LYS A 130 37.16 2.34 25.05
CA LYS A 130 37.13 2.20 26.52
C LYS A 130 35.70 2.41 27.03
N VAL A 131 35.34 1.76 28.14
CA VAL A 131 33.96 1.75 28.70
C VAL A 131 33.39 3.15 28.90
N GLU A 132 34.24 4.12 29.27
CA GLU A 132 33.88 5.52 29.50
C GLU A 132 33.60 6.30 28.20
N GLU A 133 34.35 6.01 27.13
CA GLU A 133 34.21 6.64 25.80
C GLU A 133 33.05 6.04 24.99
N ARG A 134 32.69 4.78 25.30
CA ARG A 134 31.53 4.10 24.71
C ARG A 134 30.26 4.96 24.89
N ASN A 135 30.05 5.52 26.08
CA ASN A 135 28.88 6.33 26.41
C ASN A 135 28.82 7.69 25.70
N LEU A 136 29.97 8.24 25.29
CA LEU A 136 30.04 9.52 24.58
C LEU A 136 29.78 9.35 23.07
N TYR A 137 30.17 8.20 22.52
CA TYR A 137 30.02 7.86 21.12
C TYR A 137 28.56 7.63 20.70
N TRP A 138 27.75 6.98 21.55
CA TRP A 138 26.31 6.75 21.28
C TRP A 138 25.45 8.03 21.24
N ARG A 139 25.95 9.18 21.71
CA ARG A 139 25.14 10.39 21.89
C ARG A 139 25.11 11.34 20.68
N LYS A 140 25.83 11.05 19.59
CA LYS A 140 25.93 11.95 18.42
C LYS A 140 25.18 11.45 17.18
N HIS A 141 24.17 10.60 17.35
CA HIS A 141 23.31 10.25 16.22
C HIS A 141 22.38 11.43 15.88
N PRO A 142 22.25 11.81 14.60
CA PRO A 142 21.34 12.88 14.22
C PRO A 142 19.91 12.48 14.60
N THR A 143 19.26 13.34 15.37
CA THR A 143 17.87 13.14 15.80
C THR A 143 16.98 13.98 14.90
N TYR A 144 16.02 13.33 14.26
CA TYR A 144 15.01 13.98 13.43
C TYR A 144 13.66 13.93 14.12
N ILE A 145 12.83 14.94 13.88
CA ILE A 145 11.46 14.96 14.39
C ILE A 145 10.55 14.57 13.23
N LEU A 146 9.75 13.52 13.41
CA LEU A 146 8.71 13.12 12.47
C LEU A 146 7.34 13.23 13.13
N LYS A 147 6.45 14.00 12.51
CA LYS A 147 5.05 14.08 12.92
C LYS A 147 4.31 12.81 12.51
N GLU A 148 3.39 12.34 13.34
CA GLU A 148 2.63 11.12 13.07
C GLU A 148 1.80 11.23 11.79
N GLU A 149 1.23 12.40 11.50
CA GLU A 149 0.53 12.68 10.24
C GLU A 149 1.41 12.48 8.99
N ASP A 150 2.64 13.01 9.00
CA ASP A 150 3.61 12.84 7.91
C ASP A 150 4.07 11.38 7.79
N ARG A 151 4.22 10.72 8.94
CA ARG A 151 4.51 9.29 9.02
C ARG A 151 3.41 8.45 8.37
N ILE A 152 2.13 8.74 8.63
CA ILE A 152 0.99 8.06 7.99
C ILE A 152 1.07 8.25 6.48
N ALA A 153 1.27 9.49 6.03
CA ALA A 153 1.35 9.79 4.60
C ALA A 153 2.50 9.02 3.90
N ALA A 154 3.68 8.99 4.53
CA ALA A 154 4.82 8.22 4.04
C ALA A 154 4.53 6.71 4.01
N THR A 155 3.92 6.18 5.08
CA THR A 155 3.64 4.74 5.20
C THR A 155 2.61 4.27 4.18
N VAL A 156 1.52 5.02 4.00
CA VAL A 156 0.50 4.74 2.97
C VAL A 156 1.13 4.67 1.59
N LYS A 157 2.03 5.61 1.26
CA LYS A 157 2.76 5.62 -0.01
C LYS A 157 3.73 4.44 -0.16
N LEU A 158 4.41 4.02 0.92
CA LEU A 158 5.27 2.84 0.92
C LEU A 158 4.48 1.55 0.69
N ILE A 159 3.36 1.39 1.38
CA ILE A 159 2.45 0.24 1.22
C ILE A 159 1.87 0.22 -0.19
N ASN A 160 1.40 1.36 -0.72
CA ASN A 160 0.96 1.43 -2.12
C ASN A 160 2.05 0.99 -3.10
N LYS A 161 3.30 1.37 -2.82
CA LYS A 161 4.42 1.07 -3.69
C LYS A 161 4.82 -0.41 -3.67
N GLN A 162 4.64 -1.12 -2.55
CA GLN A 162 5.23 -2.45 -2.34
C GLN A 162 4.21 -3.56 -2.04
N GLY A 163 3.06 -3.20 -1.48
CA GLY A 163 2.09 -4.14 -0.91
C GLY A 163 0.73 -4.16 -1.60
N ILE A 164 0.48 -3.29 -2.58
CA ILE A 164 -0.80 -3.22 -3.28
C ILE A 164 -0.64 -3.60 -4.74
N VAL A 165 -1.52 -4.49 -5.21
CA VAL A 165 -1.46 -5.04 -6.55
C VAL A 165 -2.80 -4.98 -7.26
N VAL A 166 -2.74 -5.04 -8.59
CA VAL A 166 -3.90 -5.06 -9.48
C VAL A 166 -3.78 -6.19 -10.49
N PRO A 167 -4.91 -6.80 -10.89
CA PRO A 167 -4.89 -7.82 -11.92
C PRO A 167 -4.58 -7.22 -13.30
N ARG A 168 -3.92 -8.01 -14.16
CA ARG A 168 -3.64 -7.65 -15.55
C ARG A 168 -4.90 -7.27 -16.31
N GLY A 169 -4.81 -6.17 -17.05
CA GLY A 169 -5.89 -5.70 -17.92
C GLY A 169 -6.97 -4.87 -17.21
N ALA A 170 -7.00 -4.84 -15.88
CA ALA A 170 -7.93 -4.01 -15.13
C ALA A 170 -7.68 -2.49 -15.31
N LEU A 171 -6.42 -2.12 -15.51
CA LEU A 171 -6.02 -0.75 -15.85
C LEU A 171 -5.56 -0.68 -17.30
N TYR A 172 -5.86 0.45 -17.93
CA TYR A 172 -5.53 0.75 -19.30
C TYR A 172 -4.76 2.07 -19.38
N LYS A 173 -3.63 2.04 -20.09
CA LYS A 173 -2.87 3.24 -20.42
C LYS A 173 -3.36 3.81 -21.74
N GLN A 174 -3.96 4.99 -21.68
CA GLN A 174 -4.42 5.72 -22.85
C GLN A 174 -3.23 6.30 -23.66
N PRO A 175 -3.42 6.62 -24.95
CA PRO A 175 -2.39 7.24 -25.79
C PRO A 175 -1.88 8.60 -25.27
N ASN A 176 -2.71 9.36 -24.55
CA ASN A 176 -2.32 10.60 -23.85
C ASN A 176 -1.39 10.34 -22.63
N GLY A 177 -1.18 9.07 -22.27
CA GLY A 177 -0.38 8.64 -21.13
C GLY A 177 -1.11 8.62 -19.79
N ASP A 178 -2.41 8.93 -19.76
CA ASP A 178 -3.25 8.83 -18.57
C ASP A 178 -3.67 7.37 -18.32
N ILE A 179 -3.74 7.01 -17.05
CA ILE A 179 -4.09 5.65 -16.62
C ILE A 179 -5.50 5.65 -16.05
N VAL A 180 -6.36 4.82 -16.66
CA VAL A 180 -7.79 4.70 -16.34
C VAL A 180 -8.19 3.24 -16.15
N HIS A 181 -9.39 3.00 -15.64
CA HIS A 181 -9.97 1.66 -15.64
C HIS A 181 -10.27 1.20 -17.06
N ASN A 182 -10.01 -0.07 -17.32
CA ASN A 182 -10.40 -0.70 -18.56
C ASN A 182 -11.85 -1.17 -18.49
N GLU A 183 -12.76 -0.41 -19.07
CA GLU A 183 -14.19 -0.74 -19.11
C GLU A 183 -14.48 -2.00 -19.95
N SER A 184 -13.59 -2.35 -20.87
CA SER A 184 -13.70 -3.55 -21.72
C SER A 184 -13.15 -4.82 -21.06
N TRP A 185 -12.62 -4.72 -19.84
CA TRP A 185 -12.04 -5.87 -19.13
C TRP A 185 -13.12 -6.65 -18.40
N TYR A 186 -13.30 -7.91 -18.75
CA TYR A 186 -14.30 -8.82 -18.17
C TYR A 186 -13.70 -9.76 -17.11
N GLY A 187 -12.55 -9.41 -16.54
CA GLY A 187 -11.89 -10.20 -15.51
C GLY A 187 -10.81 -11.16 -16.02
N MET A 188 -10.10 -11.75 -15.07
CA MET A 188 -9.02 -12.70 -15.32
C MET A 188 -9.58 -14.13 -15.38
N ASN A 189 -9.00 -14.97 -16.25
CA ASN A 189 -9.32 -16.39 -16.28
C ASN A 189 -8.66 -17.14 -15.09
N PHE A 190 -9.07 -18.39 -14.89
CA PHE A 190 -8.59 -19.20 -13.77
C PHE A 190 -7.10 -19.54 -13.82
N GLU A 191 -6.55 -19.87 -14.98
CA GLU A 191 -5.13 -20.25 -15.08
C GLU A 191 -4.20 -19.06 -14.86
N ASP A 192 -4.53 -17.91 -15.43
CA ASP A 192 -3.79 -16.66 -15.24
C ASP A 192 -3.86 -16.20 -13.77
N SER A 193 -4.96 -16.48 -13.06
CA SER A 193 -5.13 -16.07 -11.67
C SER A 193 -4.13 -16.70 -10.70
N LYS A 194 -3.54 -17.85 -11.06
CA LYS A 194 -2.50 -18.51 -10.25
C LYS A 194 -1.11 -17.92 -10.50
N LEU A 195 -0.93 -17.21 -11.61
CA LEU A 195 0.39 -16.71 -12.05
C LEU A 195 0.66 -15.35 -11.43
N LEU A 196 1.77 -15.23 -10.70
CA LEU A 196 2.23 -13.93 -10.16
C LEU A 196 2.53 -12.91 -11.26
N THR A 197 2.89 -13.35 -12.46
CA THR A 197 3.10 -12.47 -13.63
C THR A 197 1.83 -11.78 -14.11
N SER A 198 0.65 -12.24 -13.68
CA SER A 198 -0.65 -11.65 -14.02
C SER A 198 -1.10 -10.57 -13.04
N TYR A 199 -0.29 -10.25 -12.05
CA TYR A 199 -0.54 -9.19 -11.09
C TYR A 199 0.56 -8.15 -11.14
N PHE A 200 0.17 -6.89 -11.06
CA PHE A 200 1.05 -5.74 -11.19
C PHE A 200 0.97 -4.83 -9.97
N HIS A 201 2.08 -4.19 -9.62
CA HIS A 201 2.09 -3.20 -8.54
C HIS A 201 1.22 -1.98 -8.88
N PHE A 202 0.42 -1.50 -7.91
CA PHE A 202 -0.42 -0.31 -8.05
C PHE A 202 0.38 1.00 -7.92
N ARG A 203 1.32 1.20 -8.84
CA ARG A 203 2.23 2.35 -8.88
C ARG A 203 2.74 2.62 -10.29
N LYS A 204 3.46 3.73 -10.44
CA LYS A 204 4.24 3.94 -11.65
C LYS A 204 5.35 2.89 -11.75
N PRO A 205 5.60 2.33 -12.94
CA PRO A 205 6.69 1.39 -13.14
C PRO A 205 8.02 2.03 -12.77
N GLU A 206 8.83 1.32 -12.00
CA GLU A 206 10.20 1.68 -11.64
C GLU A 206 11.23 0.82 -12.38
N ASN A 207 10.84 -0.38 -12.81
CA ASN A 207 11.70 -1.22 -13.63
C ASN A 207 11.82 -0.68 -15.05
N ARG A 208 12.81 -1.16 -15.80
CA ARG A 208 12.97 -0.75 -17.21
C ARG A 208 11.84 -1.36 -18.02
N TRP A 209 11.33 -0.62 -18.99
CA TRP A 209 10.21 -1.06 -19.81
C TRP A 209 10.53 -2.35 -20.60
N ASP A 210 11.80 -2.52 -21.00
CA ASP A 210 12.31 -3.71 -21.70
C ASP A 210 12.13 -5.01 -20.90
N ASP A 211 12.22 -4.93 -19.57
CA ASP A 211 12.12 -6.09 -18.68
C ASP A 211 10.73 -6.71 -18.77
N ASN A 212 9.68 -5.88 -18.97
CA ASN A 212 8.31 -6.35 -19.04
C ASN A 212 7.98 -7.01 -20.40
N VAL A 213 8.64 -6.59 -21.49
CA VAL A 213 8.42 -7.14 -22.84
C VAL A 213 8.79 -8.62 -22.89
N THR A 214 9.89 -9.00 -22.23
CA THR A 214 10.42 -10.37 -22.28
C THR A 214 9.63 -11.36 -21.42
N LYS A 215 8.88 -10.86 -20.43
CA LYS A 215 8.18 -11.72 -19.45
C LYS A 215 6.93 -12.41 -20.00
N LYS A 216 6.33 -11.93 -21.08
CA LYS A 216 5.10 -12.50 -21.65
C LYS A 216 5.12 -12.56 -23.17
N ILE A 217 4.69 -13.69 -23.72
CA ILE A 217 4.55 -13.92 -25.16
C ILE A 217 3.46 -13.01 -25.76
N ASN A 218 2.39 -12.74 -25.01
CA ASN A 218 1.26 -11.91 -25.43
C ASN A 218 1.34 -10.48 -24.86
N TYR A 219 2.53 -9.90 -24.80
CA TYR A 219 2.77 -8.56 -24.27
C TYR A 219 1.94 -7.50 -25.01
N ASN A 220 1.27 -6.63 -24.26
CA ASN A 220 0.58 -5.47 -24.79
C ASN A 220 0.89 -4.25 -23.92
N TYR A 221 1.58 -3.26 -24.47
CA TYR A 221 2.00 -2.06 -23.75
C TYR A 221 0.84 -1.31 -23.07
N ALA A 222 -0.38 -1.37 -23.61
CA ALA A 222 -1.51 -0.66 -23.03
C ALA A 222 -2.01 -1.30 -21.72
N TYR A 223 -1.76 -2.60 -21.53
CA TYR A 223 -2.17 -3.36 -20.34
C TYR A 223 -0.99 -3.73 -19.43
N ASP A 224 0.18 -3.96 -20.01
CA ASP A 224 1.41 -4.49 -19.38
C ASP A 224 2.47 -3.39 -19.17
N PHE A 225 2.02 -2.15 -18.92
CA PHE A 225 2.91 -1.01 -18.65
C PHE A 225 3.42 -0.96 -17.21
N MET A 226 2.85 -1.76 -16.29
CA MET A 226 3.17 -1.77 -14.86
C MET A 226 4.16 -2.90 -14.53
N ASP A 227 4.79 -2.82 -13.35
CA ASP A 227 5.77 -3.82 -12.91
C ASP A 227 5.06 -5.06 -12.34
N PRO A 228 5.33 -6.26 -12.88
CA PRO A 228 4.78 -7.50 -12.34
C PRO A 228 5.43 -7.89 -11.02
N ILE A 229 4.70 -8.61 -10.18
CA ILE A 229 5.14 -8.96 -8.81
C ILE A 229 6.00 -10.23 -8.71
N ASP A 230 6.21 -10.92 -9.83
CA ASP A 230 6.99 -12.17 -9.90
C ASP A 230 8.45 -11.98 -9.49
N GLY A 231 9.01 -10.78 -9.71
CA GLY A 231 10.39 -10.43 -9.38
C GLY A 231 10.58 -9.83 -7.98
N ASP A 232 9.54 -9.79 -7.14
CA ASP A 232 9.64 -9.20 -5.81
C ASP A 232 10.50 -10.06 -4.88
N ILE A 233 11.28 -9.40 -4.01
CA ILE A 233 12.16 -10.03 -3.04
C ILE A 233 11.45 -10.16 -1.70
N PRO A 234 11.46 -11.32 -1.04
CA PRO A 234 12.14 -12.56 -1.44
C PRO A 234 11.43 -13.29 -2.60
N LEU A 235 12.22 -13.78 -3.56
CA LEU A 235 11.70 -14.35 -4.81
C LEU A 235 10.74 -15.51 -4.51
N HIS A 236 9.56 -15.50 -5.13
CA HIS A 236 8.46 -16.47 -4.93
C HIS A 236 7.80 -16.49 -3.55
N PHE A 237 8.33 -15.74 -2.58
CA PHE A 237 7.88 -15.77 -1.19
C PHE A 237 7.40 -14.42 -0.67
N ALA A 238 7.48 -13.36 -1.47
CA ALA A 238 6.95 -12.04 -1.10
C ALA A 238 5.41 -12.00 -1.07
N TRP A 239 4.76 -12.97 -1.74
CA TRP A 239 3.31 -12.98 -1.96
C TRP A 239 2.71 -14.37 -1.73
N SER A 240 1.52 -14.38 -1.14
CA SER A 240 0.67 -15.57 -1.08
C SER A 240 -0.53 -15.37 -2.01
N CYS A 241 -0.69 -16.24 -3.01
CA CYS A 241 -1.84 -16.25 -3.91
C CYS A 241 -2.71 -17.48 -3.62
N GLN A 242 -4.00 -17.26 -3.39
CA GLN A 242 -4.97 -18.31 -3.11
C GLN A 242 -6.24 -18.09 -3.91
N VAL A 243 -6.74 -19.13 -4.56
CA VAL A 243 -8.06 -19.10 -5.20
C VAL A 243 -9.07 -19.78 -4.28
N VAL A 244 -10.13 -19.06 -3.93
CA VAL A 244 -11.16 -19.46 -2.97
C VAL A 244 -12.55 -19.38 -3.59
N ASN A 245 -13.59 -19.71 -2.81
CA ASN A 245 -15.01 -19.69 -3.22
C ASN A 245 -15.28 -20.54 -4.47
N THR A 246 -14.85 -21.80 -4.45
CA THR A 246 -15.04 -22.74 -5.58
C THR A 246 -14.41 -22.19 -6.87
N ASN A 247 -13.16 -21.72 -6.77
CA ASN A 247 -12.38 -21.17 -7.87
C ASN A 247 -12.99 -19.91 -8.53
N ARG A 248 -13.69 -19.07 -7.76
CA ARG A 248 -14.30 -17.83 -8.29
C ARG A 248 -13.60 -16.56 -7.86
N THR A 249 -12.75 -16.61 -6.84
CA THR A 249 -12.07 -15.42 -6.32
C THR A 249 -10.62 -15.73 -6.08
N ALA A 250 -9.73 -14.95 -6.68
CA ALA A 250 -8.32 -14.95 -6.31
C ALA A 250 -8.07 -13.89 -5.25
N ILE A 251 -7.33 -14.26 -4.20
CA ILE A 251 -6.91 -13.42 -3.10
C ILE A 251 -5.39 -13.46 -3.04
N LEU A 252 -4.79 -12.27 -3.13
CA LEU A 252 -3.36 -12.05 -2.97
C LEU A 252 -3.10 -11.36 -1.64
N ARG A 253 -2.13 -11.87 -0.90
CA ARG A 253 -1.67 -11.29 0.37
C ARG A 253 -0.20 -10.94 0.27
N SER A 254 0.13 -9.72 0.65
CA SER A 254 1.53 -9.30 0.77
C SER A 254 2.11 -9.87 2.07
N LEU A 255 3.22 -10.59 1.96
CA LEU A 255 3.96 -11.08 3.12
C LEU A 255 4.95 -10.03 3.64
N THR A 256 5.36 -9.09 2.77
CA THR A 256 6.18 -7.93 3.13
C THR A 256 5.41 -6.86 3.88
N TRP A 257 4.14 -6.69 3.56
CA TRP A 257 3.22 -5.81 4.27
C TRP A 257 2.02 -6.60 4.78
N PRO A 258 2.17 -7.29 5.94
CA PRO A 258 1.06 -8.00 6.56
C PRO A 258 -0.14 -7.08 6.74
N GLY A 259 -1.29 -7.55 6.25
CA GLY A 259 -2.52 -6.77 6.20
C GLY A 259 -2.88 -6.20 4.83
N ALA A 260 -1.92 -6.14 3.89
CA ALA A 260 -2.21 -5.76 2.51
C ALA A 260 -2.78 -6.95 1.73
N ILE A 261 -4.02 -6.79 1.28
CA ILE A 261 -4.80 -7.82 0.58
C ILE A 261 -5.29 -7.23 -0.73
N SER A 262 -5.16 -7.98 -1.81
CA SER A 262 -5.77 -7.67 -3.10
C SER A 262 -6.66 -8.84 -3.50
N TYR A 263 -7.77 -8.57 -4.16
CA TYR A 263 -8.71 -9.59 -4.60
C TYR A 263 -9.22 -9.27 -6.00
N ASN A 264 -9.60 -10.32 -6.72
CA ASN A 264 -10.33 -10.21 -7.96
C ASN A 264 -11.30 -11.38 -8.10
N ILE A 265 -12.52 -11.07 -8.53
CA ILE A 265 -13.49 -12.07 -8.93
C ILE A 265 -13.12 -12.53 -10.34
N LEU A 266 -12.94 -13.83 -10.53
CA LEU A 266 -12.60 -14.39 -11.83
C LEU A 266 -13.77 -14.20 -12.80
N GLU A 267 -13.45 -13.97 -14.07
CA GLU A 267 -14.46 -13.72 -15.13
C GLU A 267 -15.43 -12.57 -14.79
N SER A 268 -14.98 -11.61 -13.98
CA SER A 268 -15.72 -10.41 -13.62
C SER A 268 -14.80 -9.19 -13.58
N PRO A 269 -15.30 -7.98 -13.94
CA PRO A 269 -14.54 -6.74 -13.80
C PRO A 269 -14.31 -6.31 -12.34
N VAL A 270 -14.82 -7.06 -11.37
CA VAL A 270 -14.74 -6.70 -9.94
C VAL A 270 -13.39 -7.11 -9.36
N TRP A 271 -12.61 -6.12 -8.97
CA TRP A 271 -11.35 -6.27 -8.26
C TRP A 271 -11.17 -5.15 -7.25
N GLY A 272 -10.21 -5.32 -6.36
CA GLY A 272 -9.80 -4.26 -5.47
C GLY A 272 -8.70 -4.70 -4.54
N PHE A 273 -8.35 -3.80 -3.64
CA PHE A 273 -7.38 -4.03 -2.60
C PHE A 273 -7.79 -3.31 -1.33
N LEU A 274 -7.17 -3.72 -0.22
CA LEU A 274 -7.40 -3.16 1.09
C LEU A 274 -6.18 -3.40 1.98
N TYR A 275 -5.88 -2.45 2.86
CA TYR A 275 -4.87 -2.61 3.90
C TYR A 275 -5.49 -2.59 5.29
N PHE A 276 -5.33 -3.64 6.09
CA PHE A 276 -5.74 -3.69 7.50
C PHE A 276 -4.59 -4.18 8.35
N GLY A 277 -3.97 -3.29 9.12
CA GLY A 277 -2.82 -3.69 9.93
C GLY A 277 -2.11 -2.55 10.65
N PRO A 278 -1.04 -2.87 11.39
CA PRO A 278 -0.25 -1.90 12.15
C PRO A 278 0.68 -1.05 11.29
N ALA A 279 0.66 -1.22 9.97
CA ALA A 279 1.49 -0.50 9.00
C ALA A 279 2.99 -0.64 9.27
N LYS A 280 3.41 -1.85 9.68
CA LYS A 280 4.81 -2.25 9.88
C LYS A 280 5.25 -3.21 8.78
N LYS A 281 6.38 -2.91 8.15
CA LYS A 281 7.00 -3.79 7.16
C LYS A 281 7.57 -5.03 7.85
N ASN A 282 7.30 -6.20 7.28
CA ASN A 282 7.95 -7.44 7.69
C ASN A 282 9.29 -7.56 6.95
N ILE A 283 10.38 -7.31 7.66
CA ILE A 283 11.74 -7.46 7.13
C ILE A 283 12.27 -8.88 7.34
N ASP A 284 11.64 -9.66 8.21
CA ASP A 284 12.12 -10.95 8.69
C ASP A 284 11.64 -12.13 7.81
N ILE A 285 10.94 -11.85 6.72
CA ILE A 285 10.42 -12.88 5.79
C ILE A 285 11.49 -13.91 5.41
N PRO A 286 12.75 -13.54 5.05
CA PRO A 286 13.76 -14.54 4.70
C PRO A 286 14.08 -15.55 5.81
N PHE A 287 13.77 -15.21 7.07
CA PHE A 287 14.01 -16.06 8.24
C PHE A 287 12.77 -16.81 8.72
N MET A 288 11.59 -16.50 8.16
CA MET A 288 10.31 -17.12 8.52
C MET A 288 9.93 -18.31 7.64
N ILE A 289 10.73 -18.59 6.61
CA ILE A 289 10.45 -19.56 5.54
C ILE A 289 11.42 -20.72 5.62
#